data_AF-A0A7V8Z0H1-F1
#
_entry.id   AF-A0A7V8Z0H1-F1
#
_cell.length_a   1.000
_cell.length_b   1.000
_cell.length_c   1.000
_cell.angle_alpha   90.00
_cell.angle_beta   90.00
_cell.angle_gamma   90.00
#
_symmetry.space_group_name_H-M   'P 1'
#
loop_
_entity.id
_entity.type
_entity.pdbx_description
1 polymer ?
#
loop_
_entity_poly.entity_id
_entity_poly.type
_entity_poly.pdbx_seq_one_letter_code
_entity_poly.pdbx_strand_id
1 'polypeptide(L)'
;MRLVIQQTDFVKAFRLTDSIQYEQFYEKVTKELAEILHPLAVVDNLGFASTWRDAGGNTHVTLKGTASGFGRRKEIGGEFVWLKNLRRFRGKIWSELENHSDVQLLMMARDSYRKLEYREATNYLNAIQVPKNLPRSAAKLRRLIEKRIEFGDTDGTI
;
A
#
# COMPACT_ATOMS: atom_id res chain seq x y z
N MET A 1 -7.59 -2.54 -3.20
CA MET A 1 -6.86 -3.19 -2.10
C MET A 1 -7.60 -4.46 -1.73
N ARG A 2 -7.00 -5.65 -1.94
CA ARG A 2 -7.65 -6.93 -1.62
C ARG A 2 -7.45 -7.26 -0.13
N LEU A 3 -8.51 -7.74 0.49
CA LEU A 3 -8.62 -8.42 1.80
C LEU A 3 -7.50 -8.10 2.81
N VAL A 4 -7.71 -7.04 3.61
CA VAL A 4 -6.69 -6.52 4.54
C VAL A 4 -6.76 -7.19 5.91
N ILE A 5 -7.95 -7.44 6.47
CA ILE A 5 -8.15 -8.15 7.75
C ILE A 5 -9.49 -8.88 7.67
N GLN A 6 -9.57 -10.14 8.09
CA GLN A 6 -10.85 -10.87 8.14
C GLN A 6 -11.63 -10.57 9.43
N GLN A 7 -12.96 -10.56 9.34
CA GLN A 7 -13.82 -10.38 10.53
C GLN A 7 -13.59 -11.47 11.58
N THR A 8 -13.32 -12.70 11.15
CA THR A 8 -12.96 -13.83 12.03
C THR A 8 -11.70 -13.54 12.87
N ASP A 9 -10.68 -12.97 12.24
CA ASP A 9 -9.45 -12.59 12.93
C ASP A 9 -9.69 -11.40 13.87
N PHE A 10 -10.53 -10.45 13.46
CA PHE A 10 -10.92 -9.31 14.29
C PHE A 10 -11.65 -9.78 15.56
N VAL A 11 -12.61 -10.70 15.43
CA VAL A 11 -13.33 -11.27 16.57
C VAL A 11 -12.37 -11.98 17.52
N LYS A 12 -11.40 -12.74 17.00
CA LYS A 12 -10.38 -13.41 17.84
C LYS A 12 -9.51 -12.40 18.59
N ALA A 13 -9.05 -11.34 17.92
CA ALA A 13 -8.18 -10.34 18.51
C ALA A 13 -8.90 -9.48 19.55
N PHE A 14 -10.03 -8.87 19.20
CA PHE A 14 -10.71 -7.92 20.09
C PHE A 14 -11.73 -8.57 21.03
N ARG A 15 -12.15 -9.82 20.76
CA ARG A 15 -13.29 -10.51 21.42
C ARG A 15 -14.58 -9.70 21.31
N LEU A 16 -14.78 -9.07 20.15
CA LEU A 16 -15.95 -8.29 19.79
C LEU A 16 -16.65 -8.99 18.62
N THR A 17 -17.97 -9.16 18.71
CA THR A 17 -18.77 -9.86 17.68
C THR A 17 -19.63 -8.93 16.85
N ASP A 18 -19.63 -7.63 17.16
CA ASP A 18 -20.44 -6.60 16.51
C ASP A 18 -19.84 -6.21 15.15
N SER A 19 -20.62 -6.32 14.08
CA SER A 19 -20.21 -5.97 12.72
C SER A 19 -19.88 -4.49 12.57
N ILE A 20 -20.55 -3.60 13.32
CA ILE A 20 -20.31 -2.16 13.27
C ILE A 20 -18.89 -1.84 13.76
N GLN A 21 -18.44 -2.52 14.81
CA GLN A 21 -17.10 -2.30 15.37
C GLN A 21 -16.02 -2.83 14.43
N TYR A 22 -16.30 -3.93 13.74
CA TYR A 22 -15.42 -4.44 12.69
C TYR A 22 -15.30 -3.43 11.53
N GLU A 23 -16.41 -2.87 11.05
CA GLU A 23 -16.41 -1.85 9.99
C GLU A 23 -15.61 -0.60 10.40
N GLN A 24 -15.85 -0.07 11.61
CA GLN A 24 -15.09 1.07 12.14
C GLN A 24 -13.58 0.80 12.20
N PHE A 25 -13.21 -0.41 12.63
CA PHE A 25 -11.81 -0.81 12.67
C PHE A 25 -11.20 -0.90 11.27
N TYR A 26 -11.94 -1.53 10.34
CA TYR A 26 -11.52 -1.72 8.96
C TYR A 26 -11.31 -0.38 8.23
N GLU A 27 -12.25 0.55 8.38
CA GLU A 27 -12.14 1.91 7.83
C GLU A 27 -10.93 2.64 8.39
N LYS A 28 -10.71 2.55 9.70
CA LYS A 28 -9.57 3.19 10.34
C LYS A 28 -8.24 2.63 9.84
N VAL A 29 -8.10 1.31 9.75
CA VAL A 29 -6.88 0.65 9.20
C VAL A 29 -6.66 1.06 7.74
N THR A 30 -7.71 1.06 6.93
CA THR A 30 -7.64 1.46 5.52
C THR A 30 -7.18 2.90 5.36
N LYS A 31 -7.69 3.82 6.20
CA LYS A 31 -7.28 5.22 6.19
C LYS A 31 -5.80 5.38 6.55
N GLU A 32 -5.35 4.75 7.62
CA GLU A 32 -3.94 4.82 8.05
C GLU A 32 -2.99 4.25 6.98
N LEU A 33 -3.38 3.14 6.31
CA LEU A 33 -2.61 2.59 5.20
C LEU A 33 -2.54 3.55 4.01
N ALA A 34 -3.65 4.21 3.65
CA ALA A 34 -3.68 5.15 2.53
C ALA A 34 -2.85 6.43 2.79
N GLU A 35 -2.62 6.80 4.06
CA GLU A 35 -1.80 7.95 4.42
C GLU A 35 -0.28 7.65 4.30
N ILE A 36 0.13 6.39 4.52
CA ILE A 36 1.54 6.01 4.56
C ILE A 36 2.02 5.24 3.31
N LEU A 37 1.12 4.55 2.60
CA LEU A 37 1.46 3.76 1.42
C LEU A 37 1.14 4.54 0.15
N HIS A 38 2.01 4.36 -0.85
CA HIS A 38 1.74 4.85 -2.19
C HIS A 38 0.47 4.18 -2.77
N PRO A 39 -0.38 4.85 -3.56
CA PRO A 39 -1.60 4.25 -4.13
C PRO A 39 -1.42 2.99 -4.98
N LEU A 40 -0.21 2.78 -5.51
CA LEU A 40 0.15 1.58 -6.26
C LEU A 40 0.71 0.44 -5.39
N ALA A 41 0.96 0.69 -4.12
CA ALA A 41 1.37 -0.36 -3.21
C ALA A 41 0.21 -1.33 -2.97
N VAL A 42 0.54 -2.60 -2.87
CA VAL A 42 -0.37 -3.69 -2.59
C VAL A 42 -0.02 -4.23 -1.22
N VAL A 43 -0.99 -4.25 -0.31
CA VAL A 43 -0.83 -4.96 0.96
C VAL A 43 -1.01 -6.45 0.67
N ASP A 44 0.06 -7.24 0.85
CA ASP A 44 0.09 -8.66 0.51
C ASP A 44 -0.50 -9.51 1.65
N ASN A 45 -0.13 -9.17 2.89
CA ASN A 45 -0.72 -9.74 4.09
C ASN A 45 -0.76 -8.68 5.20
N LEU A 46 -1.81 -8.70 6.01
CA LEU A 46 -1.90 -7.93 7.24
C LEU A 46 -2.72 -8.74 8.23
N GLY A 47 -2.21 -8.86 9.45
CA GLY A 47 -2.85 -9.64 10.50
C GLY A 47 -2.43 -9.18 11.89
N PHE A 48 -2.94 -9.87 12.89
CA PHE A 48 -2.68 -9.57 14.29
C PHE A 48 -1.48 -10.38 14.78
N ALA A 49 -0.46 -9.68 15.29
CA ALA A 49 0.76 -10.29 15.83
C ALA A 49 0.66 -10.60 17.33
N SER A 50 0.04 -9.69 18.10
CA SER A 50 -0.11 -9.86 19.54
C SER A 50 -1.39 -9.15 20.02
N THR A 51 -1.89 -9.57 21.18
CA THR A 51 -3.07 -8.99 21.80
C THR A 51 -2.96 -9.08 23.32
N TRP A 52 -3.24 -7.98 24.02
CA TRP A 52 -3.29 -7.95 25.48
C TRP A 52 -4.33 -6.94 25.98
N ARG A 53 -4.66 -6.99 27.28
CA ARG A 53 -5.62 -6.08 27.90
C ARG A 53 -4.98 -5.33 29.05
N ASP A 54 -5.23 -4.02 29.11
CA ASP A 54 -4.78 -3.20 30.24
C ASP A 54 -5.74 -3.30 31.43
N ALA A 55 -5.33 -2.71 32.56
CA ALA A 55 -6.14 -2.66 33.78
C ALA A 55 -7.48 -1.93 33.60
N GLY A 56 -7.56 -1.01 32.63
CA GLY A 56 -8.81 -0.32 32.26
C GLY A 56 -9.74 -1.15 31.37
N GLY A 57 -9.33 -2.36 30.99
CA GLY A 57 -10.08 -3.25 30.11
C GLY A 57 -10.04 -2.85 28.63
N ASN A 58 -9.13 -1.96 28.23
CA ASN A 58 -8.89 -1.68 26.81
C ASN A 58 -8.11 -2.85 26.21
N THR A 59 -8.42 -3.18 24.96
CA THR A 59 -7.74 -4.27 24.25
C THR A 59 -6.72 -3.69 23.28
N HIS A 60 -5.45 -4.01 23.49
CA HIS A 60 -4.32 -3.59 22.68
C HIS A 60 -3.95 -4.71 21.72
N VAL A 61 -3.69 -4.34 20.47
CA VAL A 61 -3.46 -5.26 19.37
C VAL A 61 -2.34 -4.73 18.49
N THR A 62 -1.32 -5.55 18.28
CA THR A 62 -0.26 -5.25 17.32
C THR A 62 -0.61 -5.85 15.96
N LEU A 63 -0.46 -5.06 14.90
CA LEU A 63 -0.58 -5.49 13.52
C LEU A 63 0.81 -5.77 12.94
N LYS A 64 0.90 -6.79 12.10
CA LYS A 64 2.09 -7.08 11.29
C LYS A 64 1.68 -7.64 9.93
N GLY A 65 2.45 -7.28 8.92
CA GLY A 65 2.18 -7.63 7.55
C GLY A 65 3.32 -7.27 6.61
N THR A 66 3.05 -7.37 5.32
CA THR A 66 3.95 -7.00 4.24
C THR A 66 3.17 -6.28 3.16
N ALA A 67 3.81 -5.27 2.59
CA ALA A 67 3.34 -4.58 1.40
C ALA A 67 4.37 -4.70 0.29
N SER A 68 3.88 -4.83 -0.94
CA SER A 68 4.67 -4.81 -2.16
C SER A 68 4.37 -3.56 -2.96
N GLY A 69 5.40 -2.96 -3.54
CA GLY A 69 5.28 -1.78 -4.39
C GLY A 69 6.63 -1.49 -5.04
N PHE A 70 6.60 -1.04 -6.29
CA PHE A 70 7.83 -0.61 -6.98
C PHE A 70 8.94 -1.69 -6.99
N GLY A 71 8.56 -2.95 -7.25
CA GLY A 71 9.49 -4.09 -7.29
C GLY A 71 10.07 -4.49 -5.93
N ARG A 72 9.66 -3.84 -4.84
CA ARG A 72 10.13 -4.13 -3.47
C ARG A 72 9.00 -4.69 -2.64
N ARG A 73 9.35 -5.56 -1.69
CA ARG A 73 8.46 -6.06 -0.65
C ARG A 73 9.04 -5.69 0.70
N LYS A 74 8.22 -5.07 1.54
CA LYS A 74 8.65 -4.45 2.81
C LYS A 74 7.66 -4.72 3.93
N GLU A 75 8.13 -4.62 5.16
CA GLU A 75 7.32 -4.85 6.35
C GLU A 75 6.38 -3.65 6.59
N ILE A 76 5.15 -3.98 6.99
CA ILE A 76 4.19 -3.04 7.56
C ILE A 76 3.82 -3.52 8.96
N GLY A 77 3.63 -2.60 9.88
CA GLY A 77 3.22 -2.92 11.23
C GLY A 77 2.44 -1.78 11.86
N GLY A 78 1.92 -2.01 13.05
CA GLY A 78 1.15 -0.97 13.73
C GLY A 78 0.62 -1.42 15.06
N GLU A 79 -0.01 -0.49 15.76
CA GLU A 79 -0.63 -0.74 17.05
C GLU A 79 -2.01 -0.09 17.09
N PHE A 80 -2.98 -0.86 17.57
CA PHE A 80 -4.36 -0.44 17.73
C PHE A 80 -4.86 -0.80 19.13
N VAL A 81 -5.72 0.07 19.66
CA VAL A 81 -6.32 -0.05 20.97
C VAL A 81 -7.82 0.15 20.82
N TRP A 82 -8.59 -0.83 21.30
CA TRP A 82 -10.02 -0.70 21.51
C TRP A 82 -10.28 -0.04 22.87
N LEU A 83 -10.80 1.18 22.84
CA LEU A 83 -11.15 1.96 24.03
C LEU A 83 -12.57 1.58 24.45
N LYS A 84 -12.69 0.63 25.38
CA LYS A 84 -13.97 -0.01 25.74
C LYS A 84 -15.06 1.00 26.12
N ASN A 85 -14.71 1.99 26.95
CA ASN A 85 -15.68 2.97 27.45
C ASN A 85 -16.09 3.99 26.39
N LEU A 86 -15.19 4.33 25.49
CA LEU A 86 -15.45 5.28 24.40
C LEU A 86 -16.05 4.61 23.16
N ARG A 87 -16.03 3.26 23.13
CA ARG A 87 -16.42 2.43 21.98
C ARG A 87 -15.77 2.89 20.68
N ARG A 88 -14.44 3.14 20.72
CA ARG A 88 -13.67 3.64 19.58
C ARG A 88 -12.30 3.00 19.50
N PHE A 89 -11.76 2.93 18.28
CA PHE A 89 -10.39 2.51 18.01
C PHE A 89 -9.43 3.70 17.98
N ARG A 90 -8.25 3.52 18.57
CA ARG A 90 -7.11 4.43 18.44
C ARG A 90 -5.91 3.61 17.99
N GLY A 91 -5.10 4.13 17.07
CA GLY A 91 -3.92 3.41 16.60
C GLY A 91 -3.25 4.12 15.44
N LYS A 92 -2.08 3.59 15.06
CA LYS A 92 -1.30 4.04 13.90
C LYS A 92 -0.62 2.85 13.23
N ILE A 93 -0.35 3.01 11.94
CA ILE A 93 0.40 2.06 11.12
C ILE A 93 1.70 2.72 10.66
N TRP A 94 2.75 1.92 10.53
CA TRP A 94 4.03 2.28 9.94
C TRP A 94 4.37 1.32 8.80
N SER A 95 5.24 1.77 7.90
CA SER A 95 5.68 1.02 6.73
C SER A 95 7.16 1.28 6.48
N GLU A 96 7.92 0.24 6.17
CA GLU A 96 9.29 0.37 5.63
C GLU A 96 9.29 0.67 4.12
N LEU A 97 8.14 0.67 3.47
CA LEU A 97 8.03 1.04 2.07
C LEU A 97 8.18 2.56 1.94
N GLU A 98 9.26 3.00 1.32
CA GLU A 98 9.52 4.40 1.04
C GLU A 98 8.42 4.99 0.17
N ASN A 99 7.89 6.15 0.58
CA ASN A 99 7.01 6.92 -0.27
C ASN A 99 7.86 7.75 -1.24
N HIS A 100 7.75 7.47 -2.53
CA HIS A 100 8.51 8.17 -3.56
C HIS A 100 7.71 9.36 -4.09
N SER A 101 8.33 10.54 -4.13
CA SER A 101 7.80 11.71 -4.84
C SER A 101 7.70 11.47 -6.34
N ASP A 102 6.84 12.22 -7.03
CA ASP A 102 6.71 12.19 -8.50
C ASP A 102 8.06 12.36 -9.23
N VAL A 103 8.97 13.19 -8.69
CA VAL A 103 10.32 13.39 -9.24
C VAL A 103 11.14 12.11 -9.11
N GLN A 104 11.11 11.46 -7.96
CA GLN A 104 11.80 10.18 -7.75
C GLN A 104 11.21 9.08 -8.63
N LEU A 105 9.88 9.01 -8.76
CA LEU A 105 9.20 8.07 -9.65
C LEU A 105 9.63 8.28 -11.11
N LEU A 106 9.78 9.53 -11.55
CA LEU A 106 10.29 9.83 -12.89
C LEU A 106 11.75 9.40 -13.09
N MET A 107 12.60 9.58 -12.06
CA MET A 107 13.99 9.11 -12.12
C MET A 107 14.06 7.58 -12.19
N MET A 108 13.28 6.89 -11.36
CA MET A 108 13.17 5.42 -11.38
C MET A 108 12.67 4.92 -12.74
N ALA A 109 11.64 5.57 -13.32
CA ALA A 109 11.15 5.25 -14.65
C ALA A 109 12.23 5.38 -15.74
N ARG A 110 13.05 6.44 -15.67
CA ARG A 110 14.16 6.65 -16.61
C ARG A 110 15.23 5.57 -16.48
N ASP A 111 15.56 5.19 -15.26
CA ASP A 111 16.58 4.18 -15.00
C ASP A 111 16.11 2.79 -15.42
N SER A 112 14.88 2.39 -15.12
CA SER A 112 14.30 1.13 -15.62
C SER A 112 14.19 1.12 -17.15
N TYR A 113 13.84 2.24 -17.80
CA TYR A 113 13.88 2.34 -19.25
C TYR A 113 15.28 2.10 -19.83
N ARG A 114 16.32 2.66 -19.20
CA ARG A 114 17.73 2.44 -19.61
C ARG A 114 18.18 0.99 -19.45
N LYS A 115 17.61 0.27 -18.47
CA LYS A 115 17.84 -1.16 -18.22
C LYS A 115 16.96 -2.09 -19.07
N LEU A 116 16.11 -1.54 -19.94
CA LEU A 116 15.14 -2.29 -20.76
C LEU A 116 14.02 -2.98 -19.94
N GLU A 117 13.81 -2.55 -18.68
CA GLU A 117 12.75 -3.04 -17.78
C GLU A 117 11.44 -2.27 -18.02
N TYR A 118 10.90 -2.36 -19.25
CA TYR A 118 9.83 -1.47 -19.71
C TYR A 118 8.54 -1.54 -18.90
N ARG A 119 8.17 -2.74 -18.43
CA ARG A 119 6.99 -2.92 -17.57
C ARG A 119 7.12 -2.14 -16.27
N GLU A 120 8.31 -2.13 -15.69
CA GLU A 120 8.58 -1.40 -14.46
C GLU A 120 8.60 0.11 -14.71
N ALA A 121 9.23 0.55 -15.80
CA ALA A 121 9.20 1.95 -16.23
C ALA A 121 7.76 2.48 -16.42
N THR A 122 6.89 1.69 -17.03
CA THR A 122 5.45 2.00 -17.17
C THR A 122 4.74 2.09 -15.82
N ASN A 123 5.00 1.16 -14.90
CA ASN A 123 4.41 1.19 -13.57
C ASN A 123 4.79 2.47 -12.81
N TYR A 124 6.07 2.88 -12.86
CA TYR A 124 6.53 4.14 -12.28
C TYR A 124 5.85 5.37 -12.90
N LEU A 125 5.68 5.39 -14.22
CA LEU A 125 5.01 6.53 -14.89
C LEU A 125 3.52 6.60 -14.56
N ASN A 126 2.83 5.47 -14.47
CA ASN A 126 1.42 5.41 -14.09
C ASN A 126 1.20 5.80 -12.62
N ALA A 127 2.25 5.73 -11.80
CA ALA A 127 2.25 6.11 -10.39
C ALA A 127 2.20 7.64 -10.17
N ILE A 128 2.67 8.42 -11.16
CA ILE A 128 2.80 9.88 -11.06
C ILE A 128 1.40 10.50 -11.02
N GLN A 129 1.08 11.20 -9.93
CA GLN A 129 -0.27 11.69 -9.64
C GLN A 129 -0.70 12.93 -10.44
N VAL A 130 0.06 13.40 -11.43
CA VAL A 130 -0.24 14.61 -12.20
C VAL A 130 -0.66 14.26 -13.63
N PRO A 131 -1.97 14.20 -13.96
CA PRO A 131 -2.43 13.97 -15.33
C PRO A 131 -2.38 15.23 -16.20
N LYS A 132 -2.35 16.43 -15.62
CA LYS A 132 -2.56 17.68 -16.39
C LYS A 132 -1.30 18.45 -16.76
N ASN A 133 -0.19 18.28 -16.04
CA ASN A 133 1.09 18.96 -16.29
C ASN A 133 2.27 18.01 -16.04
N LEU A 134 2.30 16.85 -16.71
CA LEU A 134 3.54 16.09 -16.78
C LEU A 134 4.64 17.02 -17.31
N PRO A 135 5.81 17.12 -16.64
CA PRO A 135 6.95 17.82 -17.20
C PRO A 135 7.21 17.29 -18.63
N ARG A 136 7.61 18.15 -19.57
CA ARG A 136 7.85 17.74 -20.98
C ARG A 136 8.74 16.48 -21.08
N SER A 137 9.67 16.32 -20.14
CA SER A 137 10.52 15.14 -19.98
C SER A 137 9.77 13.84 -19.69
N ALA A 138 8.75 13.86 -18.84
CA ALA A 138 7.95 12.70 -18.48
C ALA A 138 6.99 12.31 -19.61
N ALA A 139 6.34 13.29 -20.25
CA ALA A 139 5.48 13.06 -21.42
C ALA A 139 6.27 12.45 -22.60
N LYS A 140 7.52 12.92 -22.83
CA LYS A 140 8.41 12.35 -23.83
C LYS A 140 8.80 10.90 -23.50
N LEU A 141 9.13 10.61 -22.24
CA LEU A 141 9.48 9.25 -21.80
C LEU A 141 8.31 8.28 -21.97
N ARG A 142 7.10 8.71 -21.60
CA ARG A 142 5.87 7.91 -21.77
C ARG A 142 5.65 7.50 -23.23
N ARG A 143 5.71 8.47 -24.15
CA ARG A 143 5.59 8.21 -25.60
C ARG A 143 6.65 7.25 -26.12
N LEU A 144 7.88 7.32 -25.61
CA LEU A 144 8.96 6.40 -26.02
C LEU A 144 8.69 4.97 -25.55
N ILE A 145 8.21 4.81 -24.31
CA ILE A 145 7.85 3.51 -23.75
C ILE A 145 6.64 2.92 -24.48
N GLU A 146 5.57 3.69 -24.66
CA GLU A 146 4.35 3.26 -25.39
C GLU A 146 4.71 2.81 -26.81
N LYS A 147 5.46 3.63 -27.55
CA LYS A 147 5.95 3.29 -28.89
C LYS A 147 6.73 1.98 -28.87
N ARG A 148 7.63 1.76 -27.90
CA ARG A 148 8.46 0.54 -27.86
C ARG A 148 7.70 -0.71 -27.45
N ILE A 149 6.68 -0.59 -26.60
CA ILE A 149 5.77 -1.69 -26.26
C ILE A 149 4.93 -2.07 -27.50
N GLU A 150 4.39 -1.08 -28.22
CA GLU A 150 3.63 -1.31 -29.46
C GLU A 150 4.46 -2.01 -30.55
N PHE A 151 5.76 -1.71 -30.66
CA PHE A 151 6.68 -2.37 -31.60
C PHE A 151 7.40 -3.60 -31.03
N GLY A 152 7.26 -3.88 -29.73
CA GLY A 152 7.97 -4.95 -29.01
C GLY A 152 7.23 -6.28 -29.01
N ASP A 153 5.91 -6.26 -29.23
CA ASP A 153 5.10 -7.47 -29.46
C ASP A 153 5.08 -7.90 -30.95
N THR A 154 5.78 -7.19 -31.84
CA THR A 154 5.90 -7.56 -33.27
C THR A 154 7.21 -8.27 -33.65
N ASP A 155 8.24 -8.26 -32.81
CA ASP A 155 9.54 -8.88 -33.15
C ASP A 155 9.78 -10.21 -32.40
N GLY A 156 8.73 -11.03 -32.36
CA GLY A 156 8.73 -12.40 -31.85
C GLY A 156 8.60 -13.47 -32.92
N THR A 157 9.20 -13.30 -34.11
CA THR A 157 9.54 -14.40 -35.04
C THR A 157 10.43 -13.89 -36.17
N ILE A 158 11.72 -14.23 -36.16
CA ILE A 158 12.39 -15.09 -37.17
C ILE A 158 13.48 -15.88 -36.45
#